data_AF-A0A7K3S3V5-F1
#
_entry.id   AF-A0A7K3S3V5-F1
#
_cell.length_a   1.000
_cell.length_b   1.000
_cell.length_c   1.000
_cell.angle_alpha   90.00
_cell.angle_beta   90.00
_cell.angle_gamma   90.00
#
_symmetry.space_group_name_H-M   'P 1'
#
loop_
_entity.id
_entity.type
_entity.pdbx_description
1 polymer ?
#
loop_
_entity_poly.entity_id
_entity_poly.type
_entity_poly.pdbx_seq_one_letter_code
_entity_poly.pdbx_strand_id
1 'polypeptide(L)'
;LAGLYDAVDATGFDDVQVLRALGVRTSVAALLDEAGGAAELLGRLADEDRPVTPVQLHALYTALAELDPDQVTLPDELRAVVDGEVVVVDAADAVIADAPDVLPLTEGLPLLPVAPSRAAELADLLQVRRLGETVEADVTSDGEEHRVPEPVRVLLGPATPDTYIEHPELRAGGVELDWRRTPDGVVHAATLEGVAAGLAWAAGQWPRRFEVAALLEDPSRTEELARDRWFD
;
A
#
# COMPACT_ATOMS: atom_id res chain seq x y z
N LEU A 1 -14.11 -12.38 -0.57
CA LEU A 1 -14.56 -13.66 -1.17
C LEU A 1 -15.74 -13.50 -2.13
N ALA A 2 -16.65 -12.53 -1.94
CA ALA A 2 -17.71 -12.26 -2.92
C ALA A 2 -17.14 -12.07 -4.34
N GLY A 3 -17.77 -12.68 -5.35
CA GLY A 3 -17.31 -12.70 -6.74
C GLY A 3 -16.36 -13.86 -7.07
N LEU A 4 -15.50 -14.24 -6.12
CA LEU A 4 -14.56 -15.38 -6.29
C LEU A 4 -15.22 -16.74 -6.08
N TYR A 5 -16.31 -16.77 -5.31
CA TYR A 5 -17.07 -17.97 -4.98
C TYR A 5 -18.55 -17.75 -5.25
N ASP A 6 -19.23 -18.81 -5.68
CA ASP A 6 -20.68 -18.78 -5.91
C ASP A 6 -21.40 -18.73 -4.56
N ALA A 7 -22.41 -17.88 -4.46
CA ALA A 7 -23.18 -17.72 -3.23
C ALA A 7 -24.01 -18.99 -2.96
N VAL A 8 -23.94 -19.50 -1.73
CA VAL A 8 -24.72 -20.64 -1.26
C VAL A 8 -25.62 -20.17 -0.13
N ASP A 9 -26.89 -20.56 -0.17
CA ASP A 9 -27.77 -20.43 0.97
C ASP A 9 -27.41 -21.51 2.01
N ALA A 10 -26.71 -21.10 3.06
CA ALA A 10 -26.30 -21.95 4.17
C ALA A 10 -27.33 -21.95 5.33
N THR A 11 -28.54 -21.44 5.12
CA THR A 11 -29.58 -21.41 6.16
C THR A 11 -29.83 -22.82 6.72
N GLY A 12 -29.71 -22.97 8.05
CA GLY A 12 -29.86 -24.26 8.73
C GLY A 12 -28.56 -25.07 8.88
N PHE A 13 -27.42 -24.55 8.43
CA PHE A 13 -26.09 -25.10 8.69
C PHE A 13 -25.32 -24.18 9.63
N ASP A 14 -25.32 -24.51 10.92
CA ASP A 14 -24.62 -23.72 11.95
C ASP A 14 -23.17 -24.16 12.18
N ASP A 15 -22.79 -25.33 11.64
CA ASP A 15 -21.46 -25.90 11.82
C ASP A 15 -20.52 -25.51 10.68
N VAL A 16 -19.56 -24.63 11.00
CA VAL A 16 -18.52 -24.16 10.09
C VAL A 16 -17.66 -25.31 9.56
N GLN A 17 -17.40 -26.35 10.34
CA GLN A 17 -16.61 -27.51 9.88
C GLN A 17 -17.37 -28.32 8.85
N VAL A 18 -18.68 -28.47 9.02
CA VAL A 18 -19.55 -29.14 8.01
C VAL A 18 -19.61 -28.30 6.73
N LEU A 19 -19.80 -26.99 6.84
CA LEU A 19 -19.78 -26.08 5.69
C LEU A 19 -18.46 -26.17 4.91
N ARG A 20 -17.32 -26.17 5.61
CA ARG A 20 -15.99 -26.35 5.01
C ARG A 20 -15.84 -27.71 4.31
N ALA A 21 -16.30 -28.80 4.94
CA ALA A 21 -16.28 -30.13 4.34
C ALA A 21 -17.15 -30.22 3.07
N LEU A 22 -18.18 -29.38 2.96
CA LEU A 22 -19.00 -29.21 1.77
C LEU A 22 -18.41 -28.22 0.74
N GLY A 23 -17.22 -27.66 1.00
CA GLY A 23 -16.52 -26.72 0.12
C GLY A 23 -16.97 -25.26 0.27
N VAL A 24 -17.76 -24.93 1.28
CA VAL A 24 -18.24 -23.56 1.52
C VAL A 24 -17.16 -22.73 2.21
N ARG A 25 -16.78 -21.61 1.59
CA ARG A 25 -15.81 -20.65 2.16
C ARG A 25 -16.53 -19.49 2.84
N THR A 26 -16.33 -19.36 4.15
CA THR A 26 -17.03 -18.37 4.98
C THR A 26 -16.25 -17.09 5.19
N SER A 27 -14.92 -17.18 5.27
CA SER A 27 -14.03 -16.03 5.42
C SER A 27 -12.66 -16.30 4.82
N VAL A 28 -11.90 -15.23 4.55
CA VAL A 28 -10.53 -15.32 4.04
C VAL A 28 -9.63 -16.02 5.06
N ALA A 29 -9.68 -15.61 6.34
CA ALA A 29 -8.89 -16.25 7.40
C ALA A 29 -9.18 -17.76 7.50
N ALA A 30 -10.46 -18.15 7.47
CA ALA A 30 -10.84 -19.57 7.50
C ALA A 30 -10.29 -20.35 6.31
N LEU A 31 -10.28 -19.76 5.12
CA LEU A 31 -9.70 -20.36 3.92
C LEU A 31 -8.18 -20.47 4.04
N LEU A 32 -7.50 -19.42 4.49
CA LEU A 32 -6.03 -19.40 4.58
C LEU A 32 -5.48 -20.32 5.68
N ASP A 33 -6.25 -20.62 6.72
CA ASP A 33 -5.91 -21.62 7.74
C ASP A 33 -5.95 -23.06 7.20
N GLU A 34 -6.58 -23.31 6.04
CA GLU A 34 -6.66 -24.64 5.42
C GLU A 34 -5.40 -24.97 4.62
N ALA A 35 -4.95 -26.22 4.69
CA ALA A 35 -3.86 -26.70 3.84
C ALA A 35 -4.24 -26.54 2.35
N GLY A 36 -3.48 -25.74 1.61
CA GLY A 36 -3.75 -25.43 0.20
C GLY A 36 -4.76 -24.31 -0.04
N GLY A 37 -5.32 -23.70 1.01
CA GLY A 37 -6.28 -22.60 0.87
C GLY A 37 -5.71 -21.36 0.20
N ALA A 38 -4.43 -21.06 0.43
CA ALA A 38 -3.72 -20.00 -0.29
C ALA A 38 -3.63 -20.27 -1.80
N ALA A 39 -3.29 -21.51 -2.18
CA ALA A 39 -3.22 -21.92 -3.59
C ALA A 39 -4.62 -21.89 -4.24
N GLU A 40 -5.67 -22.30 -3.53
CA GLU A 40 -7.05 -22.17 -3.99
C GLU A 40 -7.41 -20.69 -4.23
N LEU A 41 -7.12 -19.81 -3.27
CA LEU A 41 -7.41 -18.39 -3.38
C LEU A 41 -6.67 -17.75 -4.56
N LEU A 42 -5.37 -18.02 -4.69
CA LEU A 42 -4.55 -17.53 -5.80
C LEU A 42 -5.06 -18.04 -7.15
N GLY A 43 -5.44 -19.32 -7.24
CA GLY A 43 -6.06 -19.88 -8.45
C GLY A 43 -7.39 -19.20 -8.81
N ARG A 44 -8.23 -18.88 -7.82
CA ARG A 44 -9.46 -18.09 -8.05
C ARG A 44 -9.16 -16.65 -8.45
N LEU A 45 -8.08 -16.08 -7.92
CA LEU A 45 -7.53 -14.80 -8.35
C LEU A 45 -6.77 -14.88 -9.69
N ALA A 46 -6.63 -16.03 -10.34
CA ALA A 46 -6.14 -16.12 -11.73
C ALA A 46 -7.27 -16.32 -12.76
N ASP A 47 -8.49 -16.67 -12.32
CA ASP A 47 -9.69 -16.80 -13.19
C ASP A 47 -10.27 -15.43 -13.65
N GLU A 48 -10.01 -15.03 -14.90
CA GLU A 48 -10.41 -13.74 -15.50
C GLU A 48 -11.92 -13.48 -15.42
N ASP A 49 -12.74 -14.55 -15.44
CA ASP A 49 -14.20 -14.44 -15.41
C ASP A 49 -14.74 -14.06 -14.01
N ARG A 50 -13.88 -14.04 -12.98
CA ARG A 50 -14.26 -13.69 -11.61
C ARG A 50 -14.13 -12.19 -11.36
N PRO A 51 -15.22 -11.50 -11.01
CA PRO A 51 -15.16 -10.08 -10.70
C PRO A 51 -14.48 -9.86 -9.33
N VAL A 52 -13.44 -9.03 -9.32
CA VAL A 52 -12.70 -8.62 -8.12
C VAL A 52 -12.46 -7.12 -8.20
N THR A 53 -12.75 -6.39 -7.13
CA THR A 53 -12.46 -4.94 -7.08
C THR A 53 -11.05 -4.68 -6.54
N PRO A 54 -10.43 -3.51 -6.82
CA PRO A 54 -9.13 -3.15 -6.26
C PRO A 54 -9.10 -3.18 -4.72
N VAL A 55 -10.20 -2.78 -4.07
CA VAL A 55 -10.32 -2.81 -2.60
C VAL A 55 -10.36 -4.24 -2.07
N GLN A 56 -11.06 -5.15 -2.75
CA GLN A 56 -11.05 -6.57 -2.40
C GLN A 56 -9.66 -7.15 -2.60
N LEU A 57 -9.00 -6.82 -3.71
CA LEU A 57 -7.66 -7.31 -4.03
C LEU A 57 -6.65 -6.85 -2.98
N HIS A 58 -6.69 -5.58 -2.58
CA HIS A 58 -5.89 -5.03 -1.48
C HIS A 58 -6.07 -5.85 -0.19
N ALA A 59 -7.31 -6.12 0.21
CA ALA A 59 -7.60 -6.88 1.42
C ALA A 59 -7.12 -8.34 1.34
N LEU A 60 -7.27 -8.98 0.17
CA LEU A 60 -6.87 -10.37 -0.04
C LEU A 60 -5.35 -10.52 -0.04
N TYR A 61 -4.63 -9.66 -0.74
CA TYR A 61 -3.17 -9.66 -0.75
C TYR A 61 -2.58 -9.28 0.62
N THR A 62 -3.20 -8.34 1.33
CA THR A 62 -2.81 -8.02 2.71
C THR A 62 -2.97 -9.22 3.64
N ALA A 63 -4.02 -10.02 3.46
CA ALA A 63 -4.22 -11.24 4.26
C ALA A 63 -3.24 -12.36 3.86
N LEU A 64 -2.96 -12.52 2.56
CA LEU A 64 -1.97 -13.49 2.08
C LEU A 64 -0.57 -13.20 2.64
N ALA A 65 -0.19 -11.93 2.76
CA ALA A 65 1.09 -11.49 3.29
C ALA A 65 1.36 -11.90 4.75
N GLU A 66 0.38 -12.48 5.46
CA GLU A 66 0.57 -13.02 6.81
C GLU A 66 1.05 -14.48 6.82
N LEU A 67 1.07 -15.13 5.66
CA LEU A 67 1.46 -16.52 5.50
C LEU A 67 2.98 -16.68 5.46
N ASP A 68 3.43 -17.88 5.87
CA ASP A 68 4.80 -18.33 5.67
C ASP A 68 5.02 -18.65 4.17
N PRO A 69 6.06 -18.09 3.51
CA PRO A 69 6.39 -18.41 2.13
C PRO A 69 6.50 -19.91 1.82
N ASP A 70 6.95 -20.71 2.78
CA ASP A 70 7.08 -22.16 2.60
C ASP A 70 5.72 -22.90 2.50
N GLN A 71 4.61 -22.22 2.84
CA GLN A 71 3.25 -22.76 2.78
C GLN A 71 2.53 -22.44 1.47
N VAL A 72 3.13 -21.64 0.60
CA VAL A 72 2.49 -21.16 -0.65
C VAL A 72 3.20 -21.74 -1.86
N THR A 73 2.42 -22.34 -2.76
CA THR A 73 2.90 -22.68 -4.10
C THR A 73 2.79 -21.42 -4.95
N LEU A 74 3.92 -21.00 -5.54
CA LEU A 74 3.97 -19.81 -6.39
C LEU A 74 3.04 -19.97 -7.60
N PRO A 75 2.18 -18.98 -7.89
CA PRO A 75 1.33 -19.00 -9.06
C PRO A 75 2.12 -18.51 -10.30
N ASP A 76 1.72 -18.98 -11.48
CA ASP A 76 2.24 -18.45 -12.75
C ASP A 76 1.58 -17.11 -13.12
N GLU A 77 0.37 -16.86 -12.63
CA GLU A 77 -0.44 -15.68 -12.95
C GLU A 77 -0.97 -15.02 -11.68
N LEU A 78 -1.08 -13.69 -11.70
CA LEU A 78 -1.56 -12.87 -10.59
C LEU A 78 -2.61 -11.86 -11.08
N ARG A 79 -3.60 -11.59 -10.22
CA ARG A 79 -4.53 -10.47 -10.42
C ARG A 79 -3.82 -9.17 -10.03
N ALA A 80 -3.70 -8.24 -10.94
CA ALA A 80 -3.07 -6.94 -10.70
C ALA A 80 -4.00 -5.79 -11.04
N VAL A 81 -3.60 -4.57 -10.67
CA VAL A 81 -4.22 -3.32 -11.08
C VAL A 81 -3.27 -2.60 -12.03
N VAL A 82 -3.71 -2.37 -13.27
CA VAL A 82 -3.01 -1.56 -14.27
C VAL A 82 -3.84 -0.32 -14.53
N ASP A 83 -3.32 0.86 -14.21
CA ASP A 83 -3.97 2.15 -14.43
C ASP A 83 -5.44 2.22 -13.92
N GLY A 84 -5.72 1.52 -12.81
CA GLY A 84 -7.05 1.45 -12.18
C GLY A 84 -7.92 0.26 -12.60
N GLU A 85 -7.53 -0.46 -13.66
CA GLU A 85 -8.25 -1.63 -14.16
C GLU A 85 -7.69 -2.94 -13.58
N VAL A 86 -8.57 -3.85 -13.21
CA VAL A 86 -8.19 -5.15 -12.64
C VAL A 86 -8.01 -6.16 -13.77
N VAL A 87 -6.81 -6.71 -13.89
CA VAL A 87 -6.41 -7.66 -14.95
C VAL A 87 -5.65 -8.85 -14.37
N VAL A 88 -5.55 -9.95 -15.12
CA VAL A 88 -4.64 -11.06 -14.80
C VAL A 88 -3.37 -10.89 -15.64
N VAL A 89 -2.22 -11.09 -15.03
CA VAL A 89 -0.89 -10.94 -15.67
C VAL A 89 0.01 -12.10 -15.27
N ASP A 90 1.10 -12.31 -16.02
CA ASP A 90 2.18 -13.19 -15.60
C ASP A 90 2.78 -12.69 -14.28
N ALA A 91 3.05 -13.61 -13.35
CA ALA A 91 3.59 -13.28 -12.04
C ALA A 91 4.96 -12.57 -12.13
N ALA A 92 5.75 -12.82 -13.18
CA ALA A 92 7.04 -12.18 -13.41
C ALA A 92 6.93 -10.69 -13.77
N ASP A 93 5.78 -10.26 -14.31
CA ASP A 93 5.53 -8.87 -14.67
C ASP A 93 4.99 -8.04 -13.50
N ALA A 94 4.34 -8.70 -12.53
CA ALA A 94 3.73 -8.07 -11.37
C ALA A 94 4.77 -7.38 -10.45
N VAL A 95 4.37 -6.22 -9.91
CA VAL A 95 5.21 -5.43 -8.98
C VAL A 95 4.38 -4.87 -7.83
N ILE A 96 5.05 -4.54 -6.73
CA ILE A 96 4.43 -3.87 -5.58
C ILE A 96 4.94 -2.43 -5.49
N ALA A 97 4.01 -1.47 -5.49
CA ALA A 97 4.28 -0.11 -5.06
C ALA A 97 4.22 -0.05 -3.53
N ASP A 98 5.39 -0.12 -2.89
CA ASP A 98 5.56 -0.22 -1.43
C ASP A 98 5.57 1.13 -0.71
N ALA A 99 5.56 2.23 -1.48
CA ALA A 99 5.44 3.59 -0.96
C ALA A 99 4.55 4.47 -1.86
N PRO A 100 3.84 5.46 -1.29
CA PRO A 100 2.96 6.32 -2.07
C PRO A 100 3.69 7.25 -3.05
N ASP A 101 4.94 7.62 -2.76
CA ASP A 101 5.74 8.49 -3.65
C ASP A 101 6.22 7.81 -4.93
N VAL A 102 6.18 6.47 -5.01
CA VAL A 102 6.53 5.76 -6.24
C VAL A 102 5.33 5.55 -7.17
N LEU A 103 4.08 5.78 -6.71
CA LEU A 103 2.87 5.59 -7.51
C LEU A 103 2.86 6.40 -8.83
N PRO A 104 3.33 7.65 -8.88
CA PRO A 104 3.38 8.38 -10.16
C PRO A 104 4.35 7.77 -11.19
N LEU A 105 5.23 6.84 -10.77
CA LEU A 105 6.21 6.16 -11.62
C LEU A 105 5.68 4.83 -12.20
N THR A 106 4.41 4.50 -11.94
CA THR A 106 3.86 3.15 -12.23
C THR A 106 2.93 3.09 -13.43
N GLU A 107 2.93 4.10 -14.31
CA GLU A 107 2.09 4.12 -15.51
C GLU A 107 2.28 2.82 -16.32
N GLY A 108 1.18 2.11 -16.58
CA GLY A 108 1.17 0.85 -17.31
C GLY A 108 1.76 -0.36 -16.58
N LEU A 109 2.22 -0.23 -15.34
CA LEU A 109 2.75 -1.35 -14.55
C LEU A 109 1.62 -2.12 -13.83
N PRO A 110 1.68 -3.46 -13.79
CA PRO A 110 0.72 -4.27 -13.05
C PRO A 110 1.04 -4.29 -11.54
N LEU A 111 0.26 -3.52 -10.78
CA LEU A 111 0.45 -3.38 -9.34
C LEU A 111 -0.32 -4.45 -8.55
N LEU A 112 0.34 -5.07 -7.57
CA LEU A 112 -0.34 -5.83 -6.52
C LEU A 112 -0.67 -4.89 -5.34
N PRO A 113 -1.94 -4.50 -5.15
CA PRO A 113 -2.30 -3.63 -4.04
C PRO A 113 -2.16 -4.37 -2.71
N VAL A 114 -1.49 -3.77 -1.75
CA VAL A 114 -1.24 -4.36 -0.42
C VAL A 114 -1.07 -3.24 0.62
N ALA A 115 -1.38 -3.53 1.88
CA ALA A 115 -1.05 -2.63 2.97
C ALA A 115 0.46 -2.37 2.98
N PRO A 116 0.95 -1.12 3.07
CA PRO A 116 2.37 -0.87 2.92
C PRO A 116 3.25 -1.55 3.97
N SER A 117 2.75 -1.73 5.19
CA SER A 117 3.43 -2.48 6.26
C SER A 117 3.52 -3.99 6.01
N ARG A 118 2.91 -4.49 4.93
CA ARG A 118 2.91 -5.89 4.49
C ARG A 118 3.54 -6.07 3.11
N ALA A 119 4.04 -5.00 2.51
CA ALA A 119 4.53 -5.01 1.14
C ALA A 119 5.76 -5.91 0.97
N ALA A 120 6.67 -5.92 1.95
CA ALA A 120 7.86 -6.76 1.92
C ALA A 120 7.48 -8.24 2.07
N GLU A 121 6.60 -8.57 3.01
CA GLU A 121 6.13 -9.93 3.23
C GLU A 121 5.40 -10.50 2.02
N LEU A 122 4.56 -9.70 1.36
CA LEU A 122 3.91 -10.12 0.12
C LEU A 122 4.90 -10.29 -1.04
N ALA A 123 5.88 -9.38 -1.14
CA ALA A 123 6.93 -9.46 -2.16
C ALA A 123 7.71 -10.77 -2.01
N ASP A 124 8.10 -11.12 -0.79
CA ASP A 124 8.82 -12.35 -0.48
C ASP A 124 7.93 -13.59 -0.71
N LEU A 125 6.65 -13.53 -0.31
CA LEU A 125 5.69 -14.62 -0.49
C LEU A 125 5.47 -14.98 -1.97
N LEU A 126 5.30 -13.97 -2.81
CA LEU A 126 4.98 -14.13 -4.24
C LEU A 126 6.21 -14.03 -5.14
N GLN A 127 7.40 -13.76 -4.58
CA GLN A 127 8.66 -13.55 -5.30
C GLN A 127 8.57 -12.42 -6.35
N VAL A 128 7.85 -11.34 -6.01
CA VAL A 128 7.68 -10.16 -6.88
C VAL A 128 8.54 -8.99 -6.42
N ARG A 129 8.85 -8.07 -7.33
CA ARG A 129 9.73 -6.93 -7.03
C ARG A 129 8.96 -5.80 -6.34
N ARG A 130 9.61 -5.11 -5.41
CA ARG A 130 9.17 -3.83 -4.84
C ARG A 130 9.77 -2.65 -5.61
N LEU A 131 8.94 -1.66 -5.93
CA LEU A 131 9.35 -0.53 -6.74
C LEU A 131 10.26 0.44 -5.97
N GLY A 132 10.01 0.69 -4.68
CA GLY A 132 10.85 1.57 -3.86
C GLY A 132 12.32 1.15 -3.79
N GLU A 133 12.62 -0.13 -4.00
CA GLU A 133 13.99 -0.68 -4.01
C GLU A 133 14.60 -0.83 -5.40
N THR A 134 13.77 -0.98 -6.44
CA THR A 134 14.24 -1.32 -7.79
C THR A 134 14.14 -0.18 -8.79
N VAL A 135 13.35 0.85 -8.50
CA VAL A 135 13.19 2.00 -9.39
C VAL A 135 14.38 2.94 -9.25
N GLU A 136 15.13 3.11 -10.34
CA GLU A 136 16.14 4.16 -10.49
C GLU A 136 15.45 5.52 -10.70
N ALA A 137 14.98 6.11 -9.60
CA ALA A 137 14.37 7.44 -9.56
C ALA A 137 15.14 8.36 -8.62
N ASP A 138 16.40 8.62 -8.98
CA ASP A 138 17.22 9.64 -8.33
C ASP A 138 16.62 11.03 -8.58
N VAL A 139 16.70 11.88 -7.56
CA VAL A 139 16.29 13.28 -7.66
C VAL A 139 17.35 14.02 -8.48
N THR A 140 16.91 14.63 -9.58
CA THR A 140 17.81 15.29 -10.55
C THR A 140 17.69 16.81 -10.55
N SER A 141 16.75 17.36 -9.78
CA SER A 141 16.50 18.78 -9.61
C SER A 141 17.30 19.38 -8.45
N ASP A 142 17.58 20.69 -8.52
CA ASP A 142 18.19 21.45 -7.42
C ASP A 142 17.10 21.86 -6.41
N GLY A 143 17.36 21.62 -5.12
CA GLY A 143 16.45 21.97 -4.03
C GLY A 143 17.16 22.68 -2.87
N GLU A 144 16.37 23.34 -2.02
CA GLU A 144 16.82 24.04 -0.82
C GLU A 144 16.46 23.23 0.43
N GLU A 145 17.37 23.15 1.40
CA GLU A 145 17.10 22.47 2.66
C GLU A 145 16.30 23.37 3.62
N HIS A 146 15.20 22.84 4.15
CA HIS A 146 14.35 23.49 5.14
C HIS A 146 14.27 22.66 6.42
N ARG A 147 14.15 23.34 7.56
CA ARG A 147 13.83 22.69 8.84
C ARG A 147 12.35 22.38 8.94
N VAL A 148 12.02 21.23 9.48
CA VAL A 148 10.63 20.89 9.80
C VAL A 148 10.12 21.78 10.93
N PRO A 149 8.99 22.49 10.78
CA PRO A 149 8.43 23.33 11.83
C PRO A 149 8.11 22.54 13.11
N GLU A 150 8.34 23.16 14.27
CA GLU A 150 8.14 22.52 15.57
C GLU A 150 6.70 21.97 15.77
N PRO A 151 5.62 22.67 15.38
CA PRO A 151 4.26 22.11 15.48
C PRO A 151 4.09 20.78 14.71
N VAL A 152 4.73 20.65 13.55
CA VAL A 152 4.70 19.42 12.74
C VAL A 152 5.46 18.31 13.43
N ARG A 153 6.65 18.60 14.01
CA ARG A 153 7.41 17.62 14.79
C ARG A 153 6.67 17.15 16.03
N VAL A 154 5.97 18.06 16.73
CA VAL A 154 5.11 17.72 17.87
C VAL A 154 3.94 16.85 17.43
N LEU A 155 3.32 17.13 16.28
CA LEU A 155 2.22 16.35 15.73
C LEU A 155 2.66 14.92 15.34
N LEU A 156 3.78 14.79 14.62
CA LEU A 156 4.23 13.53 14.03
C LEU A 156 5.12 12.70 14.97
N GLY A 157 5.72 13.34 15.98
CA GLY A 157 6.52 12.69 17.01
C GLY A 157 8.00 12.55 16.66
N PRO A 158 8.76 11.75 17.43
CA PRO A 158 10.23 11.72 17.37
C PRO A 158 10.81 11.09 16.10
N ALA A 159 10.01 10.35 15.32
CA ALA A 159 10.42 9.79 14.04
C ALA A 159 10.41 10.82 12.89
N THR A 160 9.90 12.03 13.13
CA THR A 160 9.87 13.10 12.12
C THR A 160 11.28 13.54 11.74
N PRO A 161 11.61 13.60 10.44
CA PRO A 161 12.88 14.19 9.99
C PRO A 161 13.10 15.60 10.56
N ASP A 162 14.35 15.97 10.79
CA ASP A 162 14.68 17.34 11.21
C ASP A 162 14.60 18.33 10.04
N THR A 163 14.87 17.84 8.82
CA THR A 163 14.91 18.63 7.59
C THR A 163 14.23 17.91 6.42
N TYR A 164 13.88 18.67 5.40
CA TYR A 164 13.45 18.21 4.08
C TYR A 164 14.07 19.13 3.02
N ILE A 165 14.03 18.71 1.76
CA ILE A 165 14.53 19.48 0.62
C ILE A 165 13.34 19.91 -0.24
N GLU A 166 13.12 21.21 -0.35
CA GLU A 166 12.07 21.80 -1.18
C GLU A 166 12.63 22.12 -2.57
N HIS A 167 11.88 21.78 -3.62
CA HIS A 167 12.23 22.03 -5.00
C HIS A 167 11.17 22.91 -5.64
N PRO A 168 11.53 23.88 -6.50
CA PRO A 168 10.53 24.57 -7.33
C PRO A 168 9.79 23.60 -8.28
N GLU A 169 10.49 22.57 -8.74
CA GLU A 169 9.98 21.48 -9.58
C GLU A 169 10.80 20.23 -9.26
N LEU A 170 10.16 19.20 -8.70
CA LEU A 170 10.83 17.96 -8.34
C LEU A 170 10.70 16.94 -9.48
N ARG A 171 11.82 16.45 -10.00
CA ARG A 171 11.86 15.41 -11.03
C ARG A 171 12.68 14.20 -10.59
N ALA A 172 12.10 13.02 -10.73
CA ALA A 172 12.77 11.74 -10.51
C ALA A 172 12.23 10.68 -11.49
N GLY A 173 13.12 9.83 -12.03
CA GLY A 173 12.71 8.81 -13.01
C GLY A 173 12.10 9.38 -14.30
N GLY A 174 12.42 10.63 -14.65
CA GLY A 174 11.85 11.33 -15.81
C GLY A 174 10.45 11.95 -15.59
N VAL A 175 9.82 11.69 -14.45
CA VAL A 175 8.48 12.17 -14.09
C VAL A 175 8.57 13.31 -13.08
N GLU A 176 7.62 14.23 -13.12
CA GLU A 176 7.43 15.27 -12.11
C GLU A 176 6.66 14.71 -10.91
N LEU A 177 7.15 14.96 -9.69
CA LEU A 177 6.58 14.41 -8.46
C LEU A 177 6.25 15.53 -7.48
N ASP A 178 5.20 15.35 -6.70
CA ASP A 178 4.92 16.25 -5.56
C ASP A 178 5.94 16.04 -4.43
N TRP A 179 6.39 14.81 -4.24
CA TRP A 179 7.39 14.43 -3.23
C TRP A 179 8.04 13.08 -3.54
N ARG A 180 9.22 12.86 -2.93
CA ARG A 180 10.00 11.62 -3.01
C ARG A 180 10.79 11.44 -1.73
N ARG A 181 10.82 10.23 -1.17
CA ARG A 181 11.72 9.86 -0.08
C ARG A 181 12.83 8.94 -0.57
N THR A 182 14.02 9.47 -0.75
CA THR A 182 15.18 8.71 -1.27
C THR A 182 15.64 7.62 -0.29
N PRO A 183 16.40 6.61 -0.74
CA PRO A 183 16.82 5.49 0.11
C PRO A 183 17.67 5.88 1.33
N ASP A 184 18.37 7.01 1.29
CA ASP A 184 19.09 7.62 2.41
C ASP A 184 18.16 8.27 3.46
N GLY A 185 16.86 8.30 3.19
CA GLY A 185 15.80 8.75 4.09
C GLY A 185 15.42 10.22 3.95
N VAL A 186 16.06 10.95 3.04
CA VAL A 186 15.77 12.37 2.80
C VAL A 186 14.41 12.53 2.10
N VAL A 187 13.62 13.48 2.58
CA VAL A 187 12.34 13.86 1.96
C VAL A 187 12.60 15.03 1.02
N HIS A 188 12.29 14.85 -0.26
CA HIS A 188 12.24 15.89 -1.26
C HIS A 188 10.77 16.21 -1.60
N ALA A 189 10.42 17.46 -1.81
CA ALA A 189 9.05 17.86 -2.18
C ALA A 189 9.03 19.13 -3.04
N ALA A 190 8.00 19.28 -3.87
CA ALA A 190 7.78 20.48 -4.68
C ALA A 190 6.48 21.24 -4.35
N THR A 191 5.63 20.65 -3.52
CA THR A 191 4.36 21.25 -3.10
C THR A 191 4.20 21.17 -1.59
N LEU A 192 3.37 22.04 -1.02
CA LEU A 192 3.05 22.02 0.42
C LEU A 192 2.44 20.67 0.81
N GLU A 193 1.54 20.15 -0.02
CA GLU A 193 0.94 18.83 0.12
C GLU A 193 1.98 17.71 0.02
N GLY A 194 2.97 17.86 -0.88
CA GLY A 194 4.11 16.97 -1.01
C GLY A 194 4.99 16.94 0.24
N VAL A 195 5.34 18.11 0.81
CA VAL A 195 6.06 18.19 2.09
C VAL A 195 5.25 17.48 3.18
N ALA A 196 3.95 17.75 3.25
CA ALA A 196 3.08 17.14 4.24
C ALA A 196 2.99 15.61 4.12
N ALA A 197 2.84 15.10 2.89
CA ALA A 197 2.81 13.68 2.58
C ALA A 197 4.15 13.01 2.92
N GLY A 198 5.26 13.60 2.51
CA GLY A 198 6.60 13.06 2.73
C GLY A 198 6.98 13.00 4.20
N LEU A 199 6.69 14.05 4.98
CA LEU A 199 6.94 14.05 6.42
C LEU A 199 6.05 13.06 7.16
N ALA A 200 4.75 13.00 6.83
CA ALA A 200 3.83 12.05 7.43
C ALA A 200 4.22 10.59 7.11
N TRP A 201 4.65 10.32 5.87
CA TRP A 201 5.17 9.02 5.46
C TRP A 201 6.45 8.66 6.21
N ALA A 202 7.44 9.55 6.24
CA ALA A 202 8.71 9.34 6.92
C ALA A 202 8.54 9.08 8.43
N ALA A 203 7.54 9.70 9.06
CA ALA A 203 7.23 9.50 10.47
C ALA A 203 6.32 8.27 10.75
N GLY A 204 5.89 7.52 9.73
CA GLY A 204 4.98 6.39 9.90
C GLY A 204 3.55 6.79 10.28
N GLN A 205 3.15 8.03 9.97
CA GLN A 205 1.89 8.66 10.37
C GLN A 205 1.09 9.11 9.13
N TRP A 206 1.06 8.28 8.07
CA TRP A 206 0.40 8.59 6.80
C TRP A 206 -1.02 9.20 6.90
N PRO A 207 -1.91 8.77 7.83
CA PRO A 207 -3.22 9.39 8.00
C PRO A 207 -3.18 10.89 8.33
N ARG A 208 -2.09 11.37 8.96
CA ARG A 208 -1.94 12.75 9.44
C ARG A 208 -1.48 13.76 8.38
N ARG A 209 -1.21 13.33 7.14
CA ARG A 209 -0.71 14.23 6.08
C ARG A 209 -1.57 15.48 5.85
N PHE A 210 -2.88 15.41 6.07
CA PHE A 210 -3.76 16.58 5.93
C PHE A 210 -3.66 17.54 7.12
N GLU A 211 -3.48 17.04 8.34
CA GLU A 211 -3.19 17.88 9.52
C GLU A 211 -1.83 18.56 9.37
N VAL A 212 -0.83 17.84 8.83
CA VAL A 212 0.49 18.41 8.54
C VAL A 212 0.36 19.54 7.51
N ALA A 213 -0.38 19.33 6.41
CA ALA A 213 -0.63 20.36 5.42
C ALA A 213 -1.28 21.60 6.05
N ALA A 214 -2.30 21.41 6.88
CA ALA A 214 -2.96 22.51 7.60
C ALA A 214 -2.00 23.28 8.52
N LEU A 215 -1.05 22.61 9.18
CA LEU A 215 -0.03 23.26 10.02
C LEU A 215 1.07 23.96 9.23
N LEU A 216 1.43 23.43 8.06
CA LEU A 216 2.36 24.09 7.14
C LEU A 216 1.75 25.38 6.56
N GLU A 217 0.44 25.35 6.25
CA GLU A 217 -0.30 26.50 5.77
C GLU A 217 -0.55 27.54 6.87
N ASP A 218 -0.98 27.11 8.06
CA ASP A 218 -1.22 27.97 9.22
C ASP A 218 -0.74 27.33 10.54
N PRO A 219 0.47 27.69 11.00
CA PRO A 219 1.01 27.19 12.26
C PRO A 219 0.17 27.51 13.51
N SER A 220 -0.72 28.52 13.44
CA SER A 220 -1.55 28.92 14.58
C SER A 220 -2.64 27.90 14.93
N ARG A 221 -2.95 26.98 14.01
CA ARG A 221 -3.95 25.91 14.20
C ARG A 221 -3.52 24.79 15.14
N THR A 222 -2.32 24.88 15.72
CA THR A 222 -1.75 23.88 16.64
C THR A 222 -2.71 23.51 17.78
N GLU A 223 -3.30 24.50 18.47
CA GLU A 223 -4.18 24.24 19.61
C GLU A 223 -5.55 23.68 19.19
N GLU A 224 -6.07 24.10 18.05
CA GLU A 224 -7.31 23.59 17.45
C GLU A 224 -7.16 22.10 17.13
N LEU A 225 -6.16 21.75 16.32
CA LEU A 225 -5.91 20.35 15.93
C LEU A 225 -5.59 19.48 17.14
N ALA A 226 -4.87 20.00 18.14
CA ALA A 226 -4.62 19.27 19.38
C ALA A 226 -5.87 18.95 20.19
N ARG A 227 -6.89 19.81 20.12
CA ARG A 227 -8.18 19.60 20.78
C ARG A 227 -9.03 18.60 20.01
N ASP A 228 -9.05 18.69 18.68
CA ASP A 228 -9.85 17.79 17.84
C ASP A 228 -9.40 16.33 17.98
N ARG A 229 -8.10 16.09 18.19
CA ARG A 229 -7.54 14.76 18.49
C ARG A 229 -8.04 14.13 19.79
N TRP A 230 -8.81 14.82 20.62
CA TRP A 230 -9.45 14.18 21.80
C TRP A 230 -10.52 13.15 21.41
N PHE A 231 -10.90 13.12 20.13
CA PHE A 231 -11.95 12.25 19.60
C PHE A 231 -11.44 11.17 18.62
N ASP A 232 -10.13 11.12 18.36
CA ASP A 232 -9.48 10.08 17.53
C ASP A 232 -9.32 8.73 18.26
#